data_AF-A0AA38R2P2-F1
#
_entry.id   AF-A0AA38R2P2-F1
#
_cell.length_a   1.000
_cell.length_b   1.000
_cell.length_c   1.000
_cell.angle_alpha   90.00
_cell.angle_beta   90.00
_cell.angle_gamma   90.00
#
_symmetry.space_group_name_H-M   'P 1'
#
loop_
_entity.id
_entity.type
_entity.pdbx_description
1 polymer ?
#
loop_
_entity_poly.entity_id
_entity_poly.type
_entity_poly.pdbx_seq_one_letter_code
_entity_poly.pdbx_strand_id
1 'polypeptide(L)'
;MNVAMIRNFPQAFTSVLLAVLTLSYSGAYAHHTLNPIEEIRGHQQYEGQLLRYDLINALARFRHLKSEELSFVSKAAALSAAAVIGVFSWPTAETTVWAARMLWHWSFFMSSFALISSAHQRLLRHLPGKDDLDYDEDKIMLALNLFLQPPLAPADLSAKVQPRRISRRMLWVWQCPTMLMSYSWVLFLVGYALHVLTPVFHPSQAEISPKAQIALVTVCGCGLVVLNFIFCACLCQIRLQKGAQG
;
A
#
# COMPACT_ATOMS: atom_id res chain seq x y z
N MET A 1 -5.58 -17.95 38.35
CA MET A 1 -5.84 -17.03 37.22
C MET A 1 -4.63 -17.09 36.31
N ASN A 2 -4.77 -17.68 35.11
CA ASN A 2 -3.65 -18.23 34.32
C ASN A 2 -2.83 -17.15 33.60
N VAL A 3 -1.52 -17.12 33.89
CA VAL A 3 -0.50 -16.25 33.27
C VAL A 3 -0.45 -16.37 31.73
N ALA A 4 -0.87 -17.52 31.19
CA ALA A 4 -0.96 -17.75 29.74
C ALA A 4 -2.06 -16.90 29.05
N MET A 5 -3.15 -16.55 29.75
CA MET A 5 -4.25 -15.76 29.18
C MET A 5 -3.87 -14.29 29.03
N ILE A 6 -3.04 -13.77 29.94
CA ILE A 6 -2.56 -12.38 29.94
C ILE A 6 -1.53 -12.16 28.82
N ARG A 7 -0.74 -13.18 28.47
CA ARG A 7 0.27 -13.09 27.38
C ARG A 7 -0.36 -13.17 25.98
N ASN A 8 -1.48 -13.87 25.83
CA ASN A 8 -2.17 -14.03 24.54
C ASN A 8 -3.15 -12.89 24.24
N PHE A 9 -3.60 -12.15 25.27
CA PHE A 9 -4.48 -10.99 25.11
C PHE A 9 -3.88 -9.88 24.22
N PRO A 10 -2.62 -9.43 24.41
CA PRO A 10 -2.03 -8.43 23.52
C PRO A 10 -1.88 -8.96 22.10
N GLN A 11 -1.55 -10.24 21.91
CA GLN A 11 -1.42 -10.84 20.57
C GLN A 11 -2.76 -11.00 19.85
N ALA A 12 -3.82 -11.38 20.57
CA ALA A 12 -5.18 -11.44 20.05
C ALA A 12 -5.69 -10.04 19.71
N PHE A 13 -5.48 -9.06 20.59
CA PHE A 13 -5.85 -7.67 20.36
C PHE A 13 -5.12 -7.07 19.16
N THR A 14 -3.80 -7.28 19.03
CA THR A 14 -3.05 -6.81 17.87
C THR A 14 -3.53 -7.48 16.59
N SER A 15 -3.88 -8.77 16.63
CA SER A 15 -4.36 -9.50 15.46
C SER A 15 -5.75 -9.03 15.03
N VAL A 16 -6.66 -8.78 15.98
CA VAL A 16 -7.98 -8.21 15.70
C VAL A 16 -7.85 -6.77 15.19
N LEU A 17 -6.99 -5.96 15.81
CA LEU A 17 -6.74 -4.59 15.36
C LEU A 17 -6.16 -4.58 13.94
N LEU A 18 -5.17 -5.44 13.66
CA LEU A 18 -4.62 -5.62 12.30
C LEU A 18 -5.69 -6.11 11.33
N ALA A 19 -6.54 -7.06 11.74
CA ALA A 19 -7.62 -7.55 10.90
C ALA A 19 -8.61 -6.43 10.55
N VAL A 20 -8.99 -5.59 11.53
CA VAL A 20 -9.88 -4.43 11.31
C VAL A 20 -9.22 -3.37 10.45
N LEU A 21 -7.95 -3.04 10.72
CA LEU A 21 -7.18 -2.04 9.96
C LEU A 21 -6.95 -2.49 8.52
N THR A 22 -6.71 -3.78 8.29
CA THR A 22 -6.51 -4.33 6.95
C THR A 22 -7.80 -4.76 6.26
N LEU A 23 -8.93 -4.78 6.97
CA LEU A 23 -10.20 -5.32 6.47
C LEU A 23 -10.60 -4.65 5.16
N SER A 24 -10.47 -3.33 5.11
CA SER A 24 -10.92 -2.49 4.00
C SER A 24 -10.18 -2.75 2.69
N TYR A 25 -9.01 -3.42 2.73
CA TYR A 25 -8.23 -3.76 1.54
C TYR A 25 -7.71 -5.20 1.52
N SER A 26 -8.08 -6.05 2.49
CA SER A 26 -7.58 -7.42 2.63
C SER A 26 -7.84 -8.30 1.40
N GLY A 27 -9.03 -8.20 0.80
CA GLY A 27 -9.39 -8.90 -0.43
C GLY A 27 -8.59 -8.40 -1.64
N ALA A 28 -8.48 -7.08 -1.80
CA ALA A 28 -7.69 -6.47 -2.87
C ALA A 28 -6.20 -6.83 -2.75
N TYR A 29 -5.69 -6.86 -1.53
CA TYR A 29 -4.33 -7.28 -1.20
C TYR A 29 -4.04 -8.71 -1.64
N ALA A 30 -4.93 -9.65 -1.29
CA ALA A 30 -4.79 -11.05 -1.67
C ALA A 30 -4.85 -11.22 -3.20
N HIS A 31 -5.87 -10.64 -3.84
CA HIS A 31 -6.14 -10.85 -5.26
C HIS A 31 -5.14 -10.14 -6.19
N HIS A 32 -4.85 -8.86 -5.97
CA HIS A 32 -4.05 -8.04 -6.89
C HIS A 32 -2.55 -8.06 -6.59
N THR A 33 -2.09 -8.63 -5.47
CA THR A 33 -0.66 -8.59 -5.15
C THR A 33 -0.13 -9.86 -4.51
N LEU A 34 -0.73 -10.41 -3.46
CA LEU A 34 -0.14 -11.59 -2.81
C LEU A 34 -0.17 -12.83 -3.71
N ASN A 35 -1.36 -13.23 -4.18
CA ASN A 35 -1.52 -14.45 -4.97
C ASN A 35 -0.72 -14.39 -6.30
N PRO A 36 -0.72 -13.26 -7.05
CA PRO A 36 0.11 -13.14 -8.24
C PRO A 36 1.62 -13.21 -7.96
N ILE A 37 2.09 -12.69 -6.82
CA ILE A 37 3.52 -12.79 -6.45
C ILE A 37 3.88 -14.22 -6.02
N GLU A 38 2.95 -14.93 -5.37
CA GLU A 38 3.11 -16.35 -5.05
C GLU A 38 3.16 -17.22 -6.31
N GLU A 39 2.35 -16.91 -7.32
CA GLU A 39 2.39 -17.53 -8.65
C GLU A 39 3.76 -17.33 -9.31
N ILE A 40 4.26 -16.09 -9.36
CA ILE A 40 5.62 -15.76 -9.87
C ILE A 40 6.69 -16.56 -9.13
N ARG A 41 6.58 -16.69 -7.79
CA ARG A 41 7.51 -17.47 -6.99
C ARG A 41 7.44 -18.97 -7.31
N GLY A 42 6.24 -19.51 -7.54
CA GLY A 42 6.03 -20.92 -7.88
C GLY A 42 6.75 -21.33 -9.17
N HIS A 43 6.75 -20.44 -10.17
CA HIS A 43 7.43 -20.68 -11.45
C HIS A 43 8.96 -20.49 -11.42
N GLN A 44 9.52 -20.00 -10.31
CA GLN A 44 10.98 -19.80 -10.17
C GLN A 44 11.77 -21.11 -9.99
N GLN A 45 11.12 -22.21 -9.59
CA GLN A 45 11.78 -23.35 -8.96
C GLN A 45 12.18 -24.47 -9.93
N TYR A 46 11.89 -24.36 -11.23
CA TYR A 46 12.10 -25.43 -12.20
C TYR A 46 12.80 -24.93 -13.47
N GLU A 47 13.92 -25.57 -13.84
CA GLU A 47 14.67 -25.30 -15.07
C GLU A 47 13.92 -25.87 -16.30
N GLY A 48 13.66 -25.03 -17.30
CA GLY A 48 13.10 -25.44 -18.60
C GLY A 48 12.52 -24.28 -19.43
N GLN A 49 12.60 -24.38 -20.76
CA GLN A 49 12.09 -23.36 -21.70
C GLN A 49 10.57 -23.15 -21.62
N LEU A 50 9.79 -24.22 -21.42
CA LEU A 50 8.33 -24.14 -21.25
C LEU A 50 7.93 -23.37 -19.99
N LEU A 51 8.74 -23.44 -18.93
CA LEU A 51 8.51 -22.72 -17.67
C LEU A 51 8.91 -21.25 -17.73
N ARG A 52 9.86 -20.89 -18.58
CA ARG A 52 10.19 -19.48 -18.85
C ARG A 52 9.00 -18.74 -19.45
N TYR A 53 8.26 -19.40 -20.33
CA TYR A 53 7.00 -18.88 -20.87
C TYR A 53 5.94 -18.66 -19.78
N ASP A 54 5.77 -19.63 -18.87
CA ASP A 54 4.83 -19.51 -17.75
C ASP A 54 5.22 -18.37 -16.78
N LEU A 55 6.52 -18.19 -16.53
CA LEU A 55 7.02 -17.08 -15.71
C LEU A 55 6.76 -15.71 -16.37
N ILE A 56 7.06 -15.58 -17.66
CA ILE A 56 6.80 -14.35 -18.43
C ILE A 56 5.30 -14.04 -18.40
N ASN A 57 4.44 -15.05 -18.61
CA ASN A 57 3.00 -14.90 -18.51
C ASN A 57 2.54 -14.47 -17.12
N ALA A 58 3.08 -15.05 -16.04
CA ALA A 58 2.76 -14.66 -14.67
C ALA A 58 3.16 -13.20 -14.38
N LEU A 59 4.32 -12.77 -14.88
CA LEU A 59 4.78 -11.37 -14.77
C LEU A 59 3.90 -10.41 -15.58
N ALA A 60 3.51 -10.78 -16.81
CA ALA A 60 2.63 -9.99 -17.66
C ALA A 60 1.21 -9.90 -17.05
N ARG A 61 0.73 -10.99 -16.47
CA ARG A 61 -0.54 -11.05 -15.72
C ARG A 61 -0.49 -10.14 -14.50
N PHE A 62 0.58 -10.18 -13.71
CA PHE A 62 0.77 -9.23 -12.59
C PHE A 62 0.70 -7.79 -13.08
N ARG A 63 1.42 -7.45 -14.16
CA ARG A 63 1.42 -6.10 -14.74
C ARG A 63 0.01 -5.65 -15.11
N HIS A 64 -0.78 -6.52 -15.74
CA HIS A 64 -2.16 -6.24 -16.12
C HIS A 64 -3.05 -5.99 -14.88
N LEU A 65 -3.10 -6.96 -13.96
CA LEU A 65 -3.91 -6.85 -12.74
C LEU A 65 -3.55 -5.61 -11.93
N LYS A 66 -2.25 -5.28 -11.87
CA LYS A 66 -1.77 -4.11 -11.15
C LYS A 66 -2.16 -2.81 -11.85
N SER A 67 -2.08 -2.76 -13.18
CA SER A 67 -2.52 -1.60 -13.96
C SER A 67 -4.02 -1.32 -13.77
N GLU A 68 -4.85 -2.36 -13.74
CA GLU A 68 -6.28 -2.24 -13.45
C GLU A 68 -6.55 -1.72 -12.04
N GLU A 69 -5.88 -2.29 -11.04
CA GLU A 69 -5.97 -1.84 -9.65
C GLU A 69 -5.57 -0.36 -9.51
N LEU A 70 -4.45 0.05 -10.11
CA LEU A 70 -3.98 1.44 -10.06
C LEU A 70 -4.94 2.40 -10.76
N SER A 71 -5.54 2.00 -11.89
CA SER A 71 -6.54 2.80 -12.58
C SER A 71 -7.77 3.02 -11.70
N PHE A 72 -8.22 1.97 -11.00
CA PHE A 72 -9.29 2.08 -10.01
C PHE A 72 -8.89 2.98 -8.84
N VAL A 73 -7.70 2.77 -8.25
CA VAL A 73 -7.17 3.55 -7.12
C VAL A 73 -7.09 5.03 -7.48
N SER A 74 -6.60 5.39 -8.67
CA SER A 74 -6.52 6.78 -9.13
C SER A 74 -7.89 7.44 -9.21
N LYS A 75 -8.89 6.75 -9.76
CA LYS A 75 -10.27 7.25 -9.86
C LYS A 75 -10.91 7.41 -8.48
N ALA A 76 -10.78 6.39 -7.62
CA ALA A 76 -11.34 6.39 -6.28
C ALA A 76 -10.68 7.44 -5.37
N ALA A 77 -9.36 7.61 -5.47
CA ALA A 77 -8.62 8.62 -4.74
C ALA A 77 -8.99 10.04 -5.20
N ALA A 78 -9.10 10.27 -6.52
CA ALA A 78 -9.55 11.55 -7.05
C ALA A 78 -10.96 11.92 -6.56
N LEU A 79 -11.87 10.94 -6.55
CA LEU A 79 -13.23 11.13 -6.01
C LEU A 79 -13.21 11.44 -4.51
N SER A 80 -12.39 10.73 -3.73
CA SER A 80 -12.23 10.99 -2.29
C SER A 80 -11.68 12.40 -2.03
N ALA A 81 -10.68 12.84 -2.79
CA ALA A 81 -10.14 14.19 -2.70
C ALA A 81 -11.20 15.26 -3.03
N ALA A 82 -11.95 15.05 -4.12
CA ALA A 82 -13.04 15.94 -4.52
C ALA A 82 -14.15 16.03 -3.47
N ALA A 83 -14.52 14.89 -2.87
CA ALA A 83 -15.52 14.84 -1.80
C ALA A 83 -15.07 15.64 -0.57
N VAL A 84 -13.80 15.53 -0.16
CA VAL A 84 -13.25 16.32 0.94
C VAL A 84 -13.24 17.81 0.61
N ILE A 85 -12.81 18.19 -0.59
CA ILE A 85 -12.84 19.60 -1.04
C ILE A 85 -14.28 20.14 -0.98
N GLY A 86 -15.27 19.34 -1.42
CA GLY A 86 -16.68 19.67 -1.33
C GLY A 86 -17.13 19.93 0.11
N VAL A 87 -16.73 19.08 1.06
CA VAL A 87 -17.03 19.29 2.49
C VAL A 87 -16.38 20.57 3.04
N PHE A 88 -15.16 20.90 2.61
CA PHE A 88 -14.51 22.15 3.03
C PHE A 88 -15.22 23.42 2.54
N SER A 89 -16.10 23.33 1.55
CA SER A 89 -16.94 24.45 1.11
C SER A 89 -18.18 24.69 1.99
N TRP A 90 -18.48 23.80 2.94
CA TRP A 90 -19.67 23.94 3.77
C TRP A 90 -19.46 24.97 4.87
N PRO A 91 -20.44 25.87 5.10
CA PRO A 91 -20.34 26.85 6.19
C PRO A 91 -20.34 26.17 7.57
N THR A 92 -20.93 24.99 7.69
CA THR A 92 -20.98 24.19 8.92
C THR A 92 -19.68 23.42 9.19
N ALA A 93 -18.74 23.36 8.24
CA ALA A 93 -17.48 22.64 8.43
C ALA A 93 -16.63 23.29 9.53
N GLU A 94 -16.71 24.61 9.70
CA GLU A 94 -15.95 25.35 10.71
C GLU A 94 -16.43 25.09 12.14
N THR A 95 -17.74 24.89 12.31
CA THR A 95 -18.39 24.67 13.61
C THR A 95 -18.43 23.19 14.01
N THR A 96 -17.92 22.30 13.16
CA THR A 96 -17.87 20.87 13.42
C THR A 96 -16.82 20.50 14.48
N VAL A 97 -17.07 19.40 15.19
CA VAL A 97 -16.11 18.76 16.10
C VAL A 97 -14.72 18.69 15.46
N TRP A 98 -13.69 19.08 16.22
CA TRP A 98 -12.31 19.17 15.73
C TRP A 98 -11.80 17.86 15.12
N ALA A 99 -12.21 16.71 15.66
CA ALA A 99 -11.82 15.40 15.18
C ALA A 99 -12.29 15.14 13.74
N ALA A 100 -13.50 15.58 13.37
CA ALA A 100 -14.00 15.45 12.00
C ALA A 100 -13.14 16.24 11.01
N ARG A 101 -12.77 17.48 11.38
CA ARG A 101 -11.87 18.32 10.59
C ARG A 101 -10.52 17.66 10.39
N MET A 102 -9.92 17.13 11.45
CA MET A 102 -8.63 16.41 11.38
C MET A 102 -8.71 15.20 10.43
N LEU A 103 -9.78 14.39 10.56
CA LEU A 103 -9.99 13.20 9.73
C LEU A 103 -10.15 13.55 8.25
N TRP A 104 -10.87 14.63 7.93
CA TRP A 104 -10.99 15.11 6.55
C TRP A 104 -9.66 15.59 5.97
N HIS A 105 -8.84 16.31 6.74
CA HIS A 105 -7.50 16.69 6.30
C HIS A 105 -6.65 15.44 6.01
N TRP A 106 -6.63 14.47 6.93
CA TRP A 106 -5.91 13.21 6.70
C TRP A 106 -6.45 12.44 5.50
N SER A 107 -7.77 12.37 5.31
CA SER A 107 -8.38 11.79 4.11
C SER A 107 -7.85 12.45 2.84
N PHE A 108 -7.84 13.79 2.80
CA PHE A 108 -7.34 14.55 1.66
C PHE A 108 -5.87 14.23 1.36
N PHE A 109 -5.01 14.24 2.38
CA PHE A 109 -3.60 13.89 2.20
C PHE A 109 -3.41 12.44 1.72
N MET A 110 -4.06 11.48 2.37
CA MET A 110 -3.98 10.06 1.98
C MET A 110 -4.44 9.85 0.53
N SER A 111 -5.54 10.48 0.11
CA SER A 111 -6.03 10.41 -1.29
C SER A 111 -5.04 11.05 -2.28
N SER A 112 -4.44 12.18 -1.94
CA SER A 112 -3.46 12.87 -2.79
C SER A 112 -2.21 11.99 -2.99
N PHE A 113 -1.69 11.40 -1.91
CA PHE A 113 -0.54 10.50 -1.98
C PHE A 113 -0.87 9.17 -2.64
N ALA A 114 -2.09 8.65 -2.51
CA ALA A 114 -2.55 7.49 -3.27
C ALA A 114 -2.50 7.77 -4.78
N LEU A 115 -2.97 8.94 -5.20
CA LEU A 115 -2.95 9.37 -6.60
C LEU A 115 -1.51 9.53 -7.11
N ILE A 116 -0.66 10.24 -6.37
CA ILE A 116 0.77 10.40 -6.72
C ILE A 116 1.47 9.04 -6.80
N SER A 117 1.27 8.17 -5.80
CA SER A 117 1.92 6.86 -5.76
C SER A 117 1.43 5.93 -6.88
N SER A 118 0.15 6.00 -7.21
CA SER A 118 -0.43 5.28 -8.36
C SER A 118 0.20 5.75 -9.67
N ALA A 119 0.29 7.06 -9.90
CA ALA A 119 0.93 7.64 -11.08
C ALA A 119 2.44 7.31 -11.18
N HIS A 120 3.10 7.09 -10.04
CA HIS A 120 4.55 6.85 -9.97
C HIS A 120 4.96 5.36 -10.02
N GLN A 121 4.07 4.40 -10.28
CA GLN A 121 4.46 2.98 -10.46
C GLN A 121 5.16 2.70 -11.81
N ARG A 122 6.21 3.48 -12.11
CA ARG A 122 7.11 3.28 -13.27
C ARG A 122 7.78 1.91 -13.28
N LEU A 123 7.80 1.21 -12.14
CA LEU A 123 8.28 -0.17 -12.03
C LEU A 123 7.55 -1.13 -12.96
N LEU A 124 6.25 -0.91 -13.23
CA LEU A 124 5.46 -1.75 -14.14
C LEU A 124 6.01 -1.79 -15.58
N ARG A 125 6.81 -0.79 -15.97
CA ARG A 125 7.46 -0.76 -17.30
C ARG A 125 8.57 -1.80 -17.44
N HIS A 126 9.14 -2.26 -16.32
CA HIS A 126 10.17 -3.31 -16.28
C HIS A 126 9.55 -4.71 -16.16
N LEU A 127 8.27 -4.86 -16.51
CA LEU A 127 7.59 -6.16 -16.58
C LEU A 127 7.20 -6.42 -18.04
N PRO A 128 7.17 -7.69 -18.48
CA PRO A 128 6.78 -8.03 -19.85
C PRO A 128 5.36 -7.57 -20.16
N GLY A 129 5.14 -7.23 -21.43
CA GLY A 129 3.80 -7.05 -21.99
C GLY A 129 3.14 -8.40 -22.32
N LYS A 130 1.87 -8.38 -22.73
CA LYS A 130 1.11 -9.59 -23.10
C LYS A 130 1.69 -10.32 -24.31
N ASP A 131 2.38 -9.59 -25.19
CA ASP A 131 2.93 -10.11 -26.45
C ASP A 131 4.46 -10.16 -26.46
N ASP A 132 5.10 -9.89 -25.32
CA ASP A 132 6.56 -9.78 -25.19
C ASP A 132 7.17 -11.16 -24.85
N LEU A 133 7.27 -12.02 -25.87
CA LEU A 133 7.79 -13.39 -25.74
C LEU A 133 9.32 -13.47 -25.73
N ASP A 134 9.99 -12.45 -26.26
CA ASP A 134 11.45 -12.33 -26.27
C ASP A 134 11.92 -11.45 -25.10
N TYR A 135 11.60 -11.92 -23.89
CA TYR A 135 11.93 -11.20 -22.66
C TYR A 135 13.31 -11.64 -22.17
N ASP A 136 14.30 -10.77 -22.38
CA ASP A 136 15.72 -10.98 -22.06
C ASP A 136 15.94 -11.46 -20.60
N GLU A 137 16.94 -12.31 -20.38
CA GLU A 137 17.22 -12.92 -19.06
C GLU A 137 17.54 -11.86 -18.00
N ASP A 138 18.29 -10.81 -18.37
CA ASP A 138 18.61 -9.69 -17.49
C ASP A 138 17.34 -8.95 -17.04
N LYS A 139 16.35 -8.83 -17.94
CA LYS A 139 15.06 -8.21 -17.64
C LYS A 139 14.20 -9.11 -16.75
N ILE A 140 14.23 -10.43 -16.95
CA ILE A 140 13.58 -11.41 -16.06
C ILE A 140 14.17 -11.29 -14.66
N MET A 141 15.50 -11.24 -14.54
CA MET A 141 16.20 -11.12 -13.27
C MET A 141 15.87 -9.81 -12.54
N LEU A 142 15.85 -8.69 -13.28
CA LEU A 142 15.40 -7.41 -12.78
C LEU A 142 13.94 -7.47 -12.30
N ALA A 143 13.03 -8.03 -13.09
CA ALA A 143 11.61 -8.19 -12.73
C ALA A 143 11.46 -9.02 -11.45
N LEU A 144 12.15 -10.15 -11.33
CA LEU A 144 12.15 -10.98 -10.13
C LEU A 144 12.68 -10.23 -8.90
N ASN A 145 13.69 -9.36 -9.07
CA ASN A 145 14.23 -8.53 -7.98
C ASN A 145 13.23 -7.49 -7.45
N LEU A 146 12.19 -7.14 -8.21
CA LEU A 146 11.09 -6.27 -7.79
C LEU A 146 10.05 -6.98 -6.92
N PHE A 147 10.05 -8.31 -6.86
CA PHE A 147 9.10 -9.08 -6.04
C PHE A 147 9.79 -9.87 -4.93
N LEU A 148 10.94 -10.44 -5.25
CA LEU A 148 11.63 -11.42 -4.42
C LEU A 148 12.87 -10.81 -3.75
N GLN A 149 13.35 -11.46 -2.70
CA GLN A 149 14.63 -11.14 -2.10
C GLN A 149 15.76 -11.50 -3.08
N PRO A 150 16.86 -10.73 -3.09
CA PRO A 150 18.01 -11.07 -3.92
C PRO A 150 18.48 -12.49 -3.54
N PRO A 151 18.98 -13.27 -4.51
CA PRO A 151 19.49 -14.60 -4.23
C PRO A 151 20.60 -14.49 -3.18
N LEU A 152 20.47 -15.21 -2.06
CA LEU A 152 21.60 -15.35 -1.15
C LEU A 152 22.63 -16.21 -1.88
N ALA A 153 23.83 -15.66 -2.08
CA ALA A 153 24.95 -16.47 -2.53
C ALA A 153 25.12 -17.63 -1.54
N PRO A 154 25.14 -18.88 -2.01
CA PRO A 154 25.33 -20.01 -1.11
C PRO A 154 26.73 -19.89 -0.50
N ALA A 155 26.81 -19.96 0.84
CA ALA A 155 28.08 -19.97 1.55
C ALA A 155 28.93 -21.21 1.21
N ASP A 156 28.27 -22.28 0.72
CA ASP A 156 28.89 -23.54 0.30
C ASP A 156 28.54 -23.85 -1.16
N LEU A 157 29.55 -24.21 -1.95
CA LEU A 157 29.43 -24.62 -3.37
C LEU A 157 28.53 -25.87 -3.58
N SER A 158 28.23 -26.64 -2.52
CA SER A 158 27.40 -27.85 -2.54
C SER A 158 25.94 -27.60 -2.14
N ALA A 159 25.57 -26.39 -1.70
CA ALA A 159 24.24 -26.11 -1.21
C ALA A 159 23.27 -25.87 -2.39
N LYS A 160 22.14 -26.60 -2.41
CA LYS A 160 21.04 -26.33 -3.35
C LYS A 160 20.65 -24.85 -3.26
N VAL A 161 20.58 -24.18 -4.40
CA VAL A 161 20.12 -22.78 -4.51
C VAL A 161 18.75 -22.68 -3.84
N GLN A 162 18.66 -21.94 -2.74
CA GLN A 162 17.38 -21.79 -2.05
C GLN A 162 16.43 -20.92 -2.89
N PRO A 163 15.14 -21.29 -2.98
CA PRO A 163 14.16 -20.48 -3.70
C PRO A 163 14.07 -19.09 -3.05
N ARG A 164 13.95 -18.04 -3.88
CA ARG A 164 13.90 -16.67 -3.36
C ARG A 164 12.60 -16.50 -2.55
N ARG A 165 12.69 -15.77 -1.45
CA ARG A 165 11.53 -15.46 -0.59
C ARG A 165 10.87 -14.17 -1.08
N ILE A 166 9.57 -14.04 -0.83
CA ILE A 166 8.84 -12.80 -1.14
C ILE A 166 9.41 -11.65 -0.31
N SER A 167 9.70 -10.53 -0.98
CA SER A 167 10.19 -9.33 -0.31
C SER A 167 9.01 -8.58 0.32
N ARG A 168 8.85 -8.71 1.65
CA ARG A 168 7.82 -7.95 2.40
C ARG A 168 7.88 -6.45 2.18
N ARG A 169 9.08 -5.89 1.97
CA ARG A 169 9.25 -4.45 1.71
C ARG A 169 8.73 -4.07 0.32
N MET A 170 8.92 -4.92 -0.70
CA MET A 170 8.34 -4.66 -2.02
C MET A 170 6.83 -4.86 -2.00
N LEU A 171 6.35 -5.84 -1.23
CA LEU A 171 4.92 -6.07 -1.04
C LEU A 171 4.22 -4.81 -0.50
N TRP A 172 4.85 -4.12 0.46
CA TRP A 172 4.40 -2.82 0.95
C TRP A 172 4.37 -1.76 -0.15
N VAL A 173 5.44 -1.62 -0.94
CA VAL A 173 5.50 -0.66 -2.06
C VAL A 173 4.37 -0.88 -3.06
N TRP A 174 4.12 -2.14 -3.42
CA TRP A 174 3.04 -2.49 -4.35
C TRP A 174 1.67 -2.14 -3.78
N GLN A 175 1.46 -2.29 -2.47
CA GLN A 175 0.17 -2.11 -1.81
C GLN A 175 -0.11 -0.71 -1.28
N CYS A 176 0.94 0.11 -1.17
CA CYS A 176 0.87 1.46 -0.64
C CYS A 176 -0.25 2.31 -1.27
N PRO A 177 -0.41 2.40 -2.61
CA PRO A 177 -1.46 3.23 -3.20
C PRO A 177 -2.88 2.80 -2.80
N THR A 178 -3.16 1.50 -2.82
CA THR A 178 -4.47 0.92 -2.49
C THR A 178 -4.81 1.13 -1.02
N MET A 179 -3.84 0.92 -0.14
CA MET A 179 -3.99 1.16 1.30
C MET A 179 -4.28 2.64 1.59
N LEU A 180 -3.50 3.58 1.02
CA LEU A 180 -3.72 5.02 1.20
C LEU A 180 -5.12 5.44 0.70
N MET A 181 -5.54 4.94 -0.46
CA MET A 181 -6.88 5.21 -1.00
C MET A 181 -8.00 4.62 -0.12
N SER A 182 -7.83 3.40 0.38
CA SER A 182 -8.82 2.76 1.25
C SER A 182 -8.98 3.54 2.56
N TYR A 183 -7.87 3.92 3.20
CA TYR A 183 -7.91 4.72 4.42
C TYR A 183 -8.44 6.14 4.19
N SER A 184 -8.23 6.74 3.00
CA SER A 184 -8.84 8.04 2.73
C SER A 184 -10.37 7.97 2.81
N TRP A 185 -10.99 6.95 2.21
CA TRP A 185 -12.43 6.74 2.31
C TRP A 185 -12.91 6.46 3.74
N VAL A 186 -12.19 5.62 4.49
CA VAL A 186 -12.55 5.34 5.89
C VAL A 186 -12.52 6.63 6.72
N LEU A 187 -11.44 7.41 6.63
CA LEU A 187 -11.30 8.67 7.37
C LEU A 187 -12.35 9.70 6.94
N PHE A 188 -12.67 9.77 5.64
CA PHE A 188 -13.74 10.62 5.12
C PHE A 188 -15.09 10.26 5.74
N LEU A 189 -15.48 8.99 5.70
CA LEU A 189 -16.77 8.52 6.21
C LEU A 189 -16.89 8.68 7.72
N VAL A 190 -15.82 8.41 8.47
CA VAL A 190 -15.81 8.65 9.93
C VAL A 190 -15.92 10.14 10.23
N GLY A 191 -15.19 11.01 9.51
CA GLY A 191 -15.32 12.45 9.64
C GLY A 191 -16.73 12.95 9.30
N TYR A 192 -17.34 12.38 8.26
CA TYR A 192 -18.72 12.66 7.86
C TYR A 192 -19.73 12.25 8.93
N ALA A 193 -19.59 11.06 9.50
CA ALA A 193 -20.44 10.60 10.59
C ALA A 193 -20.33 11.51 11.83
N LEU A 194 -19.10 11.90 12.20
CA LEU A 194 -18.89 12.87 13.28
C LEU A 194 -19.52 14.22 12.98
N HIS A 195 -19.49 14.67 11.72
CA HIS A 195 -20.16 15.89 11.31
C HIS A 195 -21.68 15.82 11.51
N VAL A 196 -22.32 14.74 11.07
CA VAL A 196 -23.77 14.52 11.27
C VAL A 196 -24.12 14.42 12.75
N LEU A 197 -23.23 13.84 13.56
CA LEU A 197 -23.40 13.70 15.01
C LEU A 197 -23.00 14.93 15.82
N THR A 198 -22.49 16.00 15.18
CA THR A 198 -22.15 17.30 15.83
C THR A 198 -23.21 17.78 16.84
N PRO A 199 -24.53 17.79 16.54
CA PRO A 199 -25.54 18.25 17.52
C PRO A 199 -25.67 17.38 18.77
N VAL A 200 -25.16 16.15 18.76
CA VAL A 200 -25.16 15.23 19.91
C VAL A 200 -23.97 15.50 20.83
N PHE A 201 -22.90 16.09 20.30
CA PHE A 201 -21.71 16.41 21.08
C PHE A 201 -21.90 17.72 21.86
N HIS A 202 -21.32 17.78 23.06
CA HIS A 202 -21.36 19.00 23.86
C HIS A 202 -20.63 20.15 23.12
N PRO A 203 -21.11 21.40 23.22
CA PRO A 203 -20.49 22.57 22.57
C PRO A 203 -19.01 22.75 22.91
N SER A 204 -18.59 22.30 24.11
CA SER A 204 -17.19 22.29 24.55
C SER A 204 -16.25 21.44 23.68
N GLN A 205 -16.76 20.48 22.91
CA GLN A 205 -15.97 19.73 21.93
C GLN A 205 -15.76 20.48 20.61
N ALA A 206 -16.53 21.53 20.35
CA ALA A 206 -16.26 22.50 19.30
C ALA A 206 -15.33 23.62 19.80
N GLU A 207 -15.45 23.99 21.09
CA GLU A 207 -14.70 25.06 21.75
C GLU A 207 -13.37 24.63 22.38
N ILE A 208 -12.37 24.30 21.55
CA ILE A 208 -10.93 24.38 21.90
C ILE A 208 -10.30 23.09 22.49
N SER A 209 -9.61 22.35 21.61
CA SER A 209 -8.18 22.07 21.82
C SER A 209 -7.42 23.11 20.96
N PRO A 210 -6.27 23.66 21.41
CA PRO A 210 -5.64 24.78 20.74
C PRO A 210 -5.42 24.43 19.27
N LYS A 211 -5.78 25.30 18.34
CA LYS A 211 -5.59 25.12 16.88
C LYS A 211 -4.19 24.55 16.54
N ALA A 212 -3.20 24.85 17.38
CA ALA A 212 -1.86 24.27 17.40
C ALA A 212 -1.80 22.73 17.50
N GLN A 213 -2.62 22.07 18.33
CA GLN A 213 -2.67 20.60 18.45
C GLN A 213 -3.27 19.95 17.19
N ILE A 214 -4.34 20.51 16.63
CA ILE A 214 -4.92 20.03 15.37
C ILE A 214 -3.91 20.18 14.24
N ALA A 215 -3.26 21.36 14.16
CA ALA A 215 -2.20 21.60 13.20
C ALA A 215 -1.03 20.62 13.40
N LEU A 216 -0.59 20.39 14.64
CA LEU A 216 0.48 19.46 14.96
C LEU A 216 0.14 18.03 14.54
N VAL A 217 -1.03 17.51 14.89
CA VAL A 217 -1.45 16.14 14.54
C VAL A 217 -1.64 16.01 13.03
N THR A 218 -2.16 17.05 12.37
CA THR A 218 -2.26 17.08 10.90
C THR A 218 -0.87 17.03 10.26
N VAL A 219 0.05 17.89 10.69
CA VAL A 219 1.43 17.95 10.18
C VAL A 219 2.19 16.65 10.46
N CYS A 220 2.04 16.05 11.64
CA CYS A 220 2.62 14.75 11.95
C CYS A 220 2.10 13.65 11.01
N GLY A 221 0.79 13.62 10.77
CA GLY A 221 0.18 12.70 9.80
C GLY A 221 0.74 12.90 8.39
N CYS A 222 0.82 14.15 7.91
CA CYS A 222 1.43 14.47 6.62
C CYS A 222 2.89 14.02 6.54
N GLY A 223 3.66 14.28 7.61
CA GLY A 223 5.05 13.87 7.72
C GLY A 223 5.21 12.35 7.59
N LEU A 224 4.35 11.56 8.24
CA LEU A 224 4.37 10.10 8.12
C LEU A 224 4.09 9.62 6.69
N VAL A 225 3.14 10.23 5.99
CA VAL A 225 2.84 9.88 4.60
C VAL A 225 3.99 10.26 3.66
N VAL A 226 4.60 11.43 3.87
CA VAL A 226 5.80 11.87 3.12
C VAL A 226 6.96 10.91 3.36
N LEU A 227 7.24 10.53 4.61
CA LEU A 227 8.30 9.58 4.95
C LEU A 227 8.05 8.22 4.30
N ASN A 228 6.80 7.75 4.29
CA ASN A 228 6.42 6.53 3.60
C ASN A 228 6.66 6.62 2.09
N PHE A 229 6.36 7.76 1.47
CA PHE A 229 6.64 7.99 0.05
C PHE A 229 8.15 7.97 -0.24
N ILE A 230 8.96 8.67 0.56
CA ILE A 230 10.43 8.67 0.45
C ILE A 230 10.97 7.24 0.60
N PHE A 231 10.51 6.50 1.61
CA PHE A 231 10.89 5.11 1.82
C PHE A 231 10.60 4.25 0.58
N CYS A 232 9.39 4.35 0.01
CA CYS A 232 9.02 3.62 -1.19
C CYS A 232 9.92 4.00 -2.38
N ALA A 233 10.16 5.30 -2.59
CA ALA A 233 11.01 5.79 -3.68
C ALA A 233 12.46 5.30 -3.56
N CYS A 234 13.06 5.42 -2.37
CA CYS A 234 14.42 4.93 -2.11
C CYS A 234 14.54 3.42 -2.32
N LEU A 235 13.56 2.65 -1.84
CA LEU A 235 13.56 1.20 -2.01
C LEU A 235 13.48 0.79 -3.49
N CYS A 236 12.63 1.46 -4.28
CA CYS A 236 12.55 1.25 -5.72
C CYS A 236 13.89 1.52 -6.40
N GLN A 237 14.55 2.63 -6.08
CA GLN A 237 15.86 2.98 -6.66
C GLN A 237 16.93 1.94 -6.34
N ILE A 238 17.03 1.51 -5.08
CA ILE A 238 17.99 0.48 -4.65
C ILE A 238 17.76 -0.82 -5.41
N ARG A 239 16.49 -1.20 -5.65
CA ARG A 239 16.15 -2.44 -6.37
C ARG A 239 16.48 -2.38 -7.85
N LEU A 240 16.22 -1.23 -8.49
CA LEU A 240 16.57 -1.01 -9.88
C LEU A 240 18.09 -1.03 -10.10
N GLN A 241 18.86 -0.38 -9.22
CA GLN A 241 20.33 -0.38 -9.30
C GLN A 241 20.93 -1.78 -9.15
N LYS A 242 20.42 -2.57 -8.20
CA LYS A 242 20.90 -3.95 -7.97
C LYS A 242 20.56 -4.90 -9.10
N GLY A 243 19.43 -4.69 -9.78
CA GLY A 243 19.06 -5.51 -10.95
C GLY A 243 19.73 -5.08 -12.26
N ALA A 244 20.49 -3.97 -12.28
CA ALA A 244 21.29 -3.56 -13.44
C ALA A 244 22.77 -3.97 -13.35
N GLN A 245 23.19 -4.54 -12.21
CA GLN A 245 24.58 -4.91 -11.91
C GLN A 245 24.85 -6.42 -11.87
N GLY A 246 23.82 -7.25 -12.08
CA GLY A 246 23.94 -8.71 -12.07
C GLY A 246 23.06 -9.32 -13.13
#